data_AF-A0A0L0S8L3-F1
#
_entry.id   AF-A0A0L0S8L3-F1
#
_cell.length_a   1.000
_cell.length_b   1.000
_cell.length_c   1.000
_cell.angle_alpha   90.00
_cell.angle_beta   90.00
_cell.angle_gamma   90.00
#
_symmetry.space_group_name_H-M   'P 1'
#
loop_
_entity.id
_entity.type
_entity.pdbx_description
1 polymer ?
#
loop_
_entity_poly.entity_id
_entity_poly.type
_entity_poly.pdbx_seq_one_letter_code
_entity_poly.pdbx_strand_id
1 'polypeptide(L)'
;MGPGRARRARSHYGNRVVSAVLSRMAVHQGPRNLRAVLGHAKAPRRRARPVRGPAQPAPFPTSQARRLLKAAHATCIRGLEDPRTHPSARTALQRRLARVQEQLQLPWREKRRFEEVVLRTPHEHVMFATLVIESVGLKPQCWWPDLAAHGGEDGGRDAGHGDEDQGEVPALQVGVEEYALRSYLAHEGFAGGSCSENSIFCTLFGLLFFDELFAPSVLGVFETPYQLESLDLGSECFYRSRQAQIERKLAQIESGDFISIMERVDRAEREEKTLISGIKWGLTWDDLALVAKDYYHNAAGMPDLC
;
A
#
# COMPACT_ATOMS: atom_id res chain seq x y z
N MET A 1 20.47 -18.38 -32.77
CA MET A 1 19.79 -18.78 -31.51
C MET A 1 19.90 -17.63 -30.54
N GLY A 2 18.81 -16.90 -30.30
CA GLY A 2 18.81 -15.73 -29.41
C GLY A 2 18.37 -16.09 -27.98
N PRO A 3 18.89 -15.44 -26.94
CA PRO A 3 18.51 -15.73 -25.56
C PRO A 3 17.10 -15.22 -25.26
N GLY A 4 16.24 -16.13 -24.79
CA GLY A 4 14.85 -15.87 -24.44
C GLY A 4 14.72 -14.95 -23.24
N ARG A 5 13.89 -13.91 -23.38
CA ARG A 5 13.49 -13.01 -22.29
C ARG A 5 12.69 -13.77 -21.24
N ALA A 6 13.27 -14.00 -20.07
CA ALA A 6 12.53 -14.42 -18.89
C ALA A 6 11.54 -13.31 -18.48
N ARG A 7 10.25 -13.56 -18.67
CA ARG A 7 9.18 -12.69 -18.16
C ARG A 7 9.19 -12.77 -16.64
N ARG A 8 9.53 -11.66 -15.97
CA ARG A 8 9.28 -11.47 -14.53
C ARG A 8 7.78 -11.56 -14.28
N ALA A 9 7.29 -12.71 -13.81
CA ALA A 9 5.98 -12.80 -13.19
C ALA A 9 6.07 -12.11 -11.82
N ARG A 10 5.46 -10.93 -11.68
CA ARG A 10 5.28 -10.30 -10.37
C ARG A 10 4.24 -11.12 -9.61
N SER A 11 4.66 -11.79 -8.52
CA SER A 11 3.75 -12.53 -7.64
C SER A 11 2.84 -11.53 -6.92
N HIS A 12 1.66 -11.29 -7.47
CA HIS A 12 0.60 -10.49 -6.81
C HIS A 12 -0.08 -11.23 -5.65
N TYR A 13 0.27 -12.50 -5.41
CA TYR A 13 -0.35 -13.34 -4.39
C TYR A 13 0.32 -13.21 -3.01
N GLY A 14 1.64 -13.05 -2.92
CA GLY A 14 2.35 -12.84 -1.65
C GLY A 14 1.82 -11.64 -0.86
N ASN A 15 1.52 -10.53 -1.55
CA ASN A 15 0.95 -9.33 -0.93
C ASN A 15 -0.42 -9.56 -0.25
N ARG A 16 -1.17 -10.59 -0.65
CA ARG A 16 -2.50 -10.88 -0.08
C ARG A 16 -2.41 -11.60 1.27
N VAL A 17 -1.44 -12.49 1.43
CA VAL A 17 -1.21 -13.19 2.71
C VAL A 17 -0.60 -12.23 3.73
N VAL A 18 0.36 -11.40 3.31
CA VAL A 18 0.92 -10.32 4.14
C VAL A 18 -0.19 -9.37 4.61
N SER A 19 -1.07 -8.95 3.69
CA SER A 19 -2.22 -8.08 4.04
C SER A 19 -3.20 -8.76 5.00
N ALA A 20 -3.48 -10.07 4.85
CA ALA A 20 -4.40 -10.80 5.72
C ALA A 20 -3.85 -11.01 7.15
N VAL A 21 -2.55 -11.32 7.27
CA VAL A 21 -1.88 -11.46 8.58
C VAL A 21 -1.81 -10.10 9.29
N LEU A 22 -1.38 -9.04 8.60
CA LEU A 22 -1.33 -7.69 9.16
C LEU A 22 -2.71 -7.13 9.51
N SER A 23 -3.74 -7.42 8.71
CA SER A 23 -5.12 -7.01 9.01
C SER A 23 -5.66 -7.66 10.27
N ARG A 24 -5.22 -8.89 10.60
CA ARG A 24 -5.63 -9.60 11.81
C ARG A 24 -4.97 -9.02 13.07
N MET A 25 -3.76 -8.48 12.95
CA MET A 25 -3.08 -7.73 14.02
C MET A 25 -3.81 -6.41 14.35
N ALA A 26 -4.42 -5.75 13.36
CA ALA A 26 -5.18 -4.52 13.57
C ALA A 26 -6.58 -4.72 14.20
N VAL A 27 -7.17 -5.91 14.07
CA VAL A 27 -8.55 -6.19 14.54
C VAL A 27 -8.61 -6.49 16.05
N HIS A 28 -7.49 -6.82 16.69
CA HIS A 28 -7.47 -7.18 18.12
C HIS A 28 -7.34 -5.99 19.10
N GLN A 29 -7.16 -4.77 18.61
CA GLN A 29 -7.18 -3.57 19.46
C GLN A 29 -8.56 -2.88 19.38
N GLY A 30 -9.37 -3.08 20.41
CA GLY A 30 -10.71 -2.51 20.51
C GLY A 30 -10.73 -0.97 20.54
N PRO A 31 -11.83 -0.33 20.10
CA PRO A 31 -11.89 1.10 19.91
C PRO A 31 -12.00 1.85 21.24
N ARG A 32 -11.02 2.68 21.58
CA ARG A 32 -11.17 3.72 22.62
C ARG A 32 -11.47 5.07 21.97
N ASN A 33 -12.71 5.51 22.20
CA ASN A 33 -13.20 6.89 22.22
C ASN A 33 -13.08 7.75 20.94
N LEU A 34 -14.19 7.83 20.20
CA LEU A 34 -14.46 8.91 19.25
C LEU A 34 -15.77 9.60 19.65
N ARG A 35 -15.67 10.87 20.05
CA ARG A 35 -16.81 11.77 20.18
C ARG A 35 -16.65 12.92 19.17
N ALA A 36 -17.67 13.06 18.34
CA ALA A 36 -18.09 14.24 17.56
C ALA A 36 -17.04 14.77 16.54
N VAL A 37 -17.34 14.97 15.25
CA VAL A 37 -18.25 15.97 14.70
C VAL A 37 -18.38 15.71 13.19
N LEU A 38 -19.52 16.16 12.68
CA LEU A 38 -20.09 16.10 11.35
C LEU A 38 -19.17 16.37 10.15
N GLY A 39 -19.45 15.62 9.08
CA GLY A 39 -19.76 16.16 7.75
C GLY A 39 -18.62 16.75 6.94
N HIS A 40 -18.24 16.07 5.85
CA HIS A 40 -18.64 16.45 4.48
C HIS A 40 -17.95 15.57 3.45
N ALA A 41 -18.59 15.47 2.29
CA ALA A 41 -18.38 14.45 1.27
C ALA A 41 -17.11 14.64 0.42
N LYS A 42 -16.58 13.50 -0.02
CA LYS A 42 -15.43 13.28 -0.91
C LYS A 42 -15.52 14.07 -2.23
N ALA A 43 -14.46 14.81 -2.60
CA ALA A 43 -14.32 15.43 -3.92
C ALA A 43 -13.34 14.62 -4.81
N PRO A 44 -13.68 14.32 -6.08
CA PRO A 44 -12.73 13.71 -7.01
C PRO A 44 -11.86 14.78 -7.68
N ARG A 45 -10.68 14.40 -8.17
CA ARG A 45 -9.78 15.20 -9.03
C ARG A 45 -10.57 16.07 -10.01
N ARG A 46 -10.55 17.39 -9.82
CA ARG A 46 -11.20 18.35 -10.72
C ARG A 46 -10.15 18.99 -11.64
N ARG A 47 -10.12 18.57 -12.90
CA ARG A 47 -10.00 19.58 -13.97
C ARG A 47 -11.24 20.46 -13.86
N ALA A 48 -11.11 21.78 -14.05
CA ALA A 48 -12.21 22.73 -14.00
C ALA A 48 -13.44 22.16 -14.74
N ARG A 49 -14.45 21.75 -13.98
CA ARG A 49 -15.73 21.27 -14.55
C ARG A 49 -16.53 22.52 -14.93
N PRO A 50 -17.10 22.60 -16.13
CA PRO A 50 -18.11 23.62 -16.40
C PRO A 50 -19.24 23.46 -15.38
N VAL A 51 -19.73 24.58 -14.87
CA VAL A 51 -20.85 24.65 -13.93
C VAL A 51 -22.03 23.88 -14.53
N ARG A 52 -22.29 22.68 -14.02
CA ARG A 52 -23.47 21.90 -14.43
C ARG A 52 -24.68 22.52 -13.75
N GLY A 53 -25.61 23.05 -14.56
CA GLY A 53 -26.95 23.40 -14.12
C GLY A 53 -27.70 22.20 -13.50
N PRO A 54 -28.93 22.39 -12.99
CA PRO A 54 -29.68 21.36 -12.28
C PRO A 54 -29.72 20.06 -13.09
N ALA A 55 -29.26 18.96 -12.46
CA ALA A 55 -29.16 17.66 -13.09
C ALA A 55 -30.56 17.18 -13.50
N GLN A 56 -30.82 17.13 -14.81
CA GLN A 56 -32.02 16.47 -15.33
C GLN A 56 -32.04 15.00 -14.88
N PRO A 57 -33.20 14.43 -14.52
CA PRO A 57 -33.29 13.02 -14.14
C PRO A 57 -32.74 12.15 -15.27
N ALA A 58 -31.88 11.20 -14.92
CA ALA A 58 -31.23 10.35 -15.92
C ALA A 58 -32.29 9.67 -16.81
N PRO A 59 -32.14 9.72 -18.14
CA PRO A 59 -33.12 9.14 -19.05
C PRO A 59 -33.27 7.64 -18.79
N PHE A 60 -34.49 7.13 -18.96
CA PHE A 60 -34.76 5.71 -18.76
C PHE A 60 -33.85 4.86 -19.68
N PRO A 61 -33.21 3.80 -19.15
CA PRO A 61 -32.34 2.97 -19.95
C PRO A 61 -33.13 2.23 -21.04
N THR A 62 -32.59 2.17 -22.25
CA THR A 62 -33.09 1.35 -23.36
C THR A 62 -33.32 -0.10 -22.91
N SER A 63 -34.25 -0.82 -23.54
CA SER A 63 -34.58 -2.22 -23.22
C SER A 63 -33.34 -3.14 -23.10
N GLN A 64 -32.39 -3.02 -24.03
CA GLN A 64 -31.13 -3.74 -24.01
C GLN A 64 -30.22 -3.34 -22.83
N ALA A 65 -30.08 -2.04 -22.58
CA ALA A 65 -29.29 -1.52 -21.46
C ALA A 65 -29.86 -1.98 -20.12
N ARG A 66 -31.20 -1.95 -19.98
CA ARG A 66 -31.90 -2.44 -18.79
C ARG A 66 -31.68 -3.93 -18.56
N ARG A 67 -31.65 -4.74 -19.62
CA ARG A 67 -31.32 -6.18 -19.53
C ARG A 67 -29.89 -6.40 -19.01
N LEU A 68 -28.91 -5.67 -19.53
CA LEU A 68 -27.51 -5.76 -19.09
C LEU A 68 -27.33 -5.32 -17.65
N LEU A 69 -28.02 -4.25 -17.22
CA LEU A 69 -28.00 -3.78 -15.84
C LEU A 69 -28.60 -4.81 -14.88
N LYS A 70 -29.70 -5.48 -15.26
CA LYS A 70 -30.26 -6.59 -14.46
C LYS A 70 -29.27 -7.76 -14.33
N ALA A 71 -28.57 -8.13 -15.40
CA ALA A 71 -27.54 -9.17 -15.35
C ALA A 71 -26.34 -8.76 -14.47
N ALA A 72 -25.92 -7.50 -14.55
CA ALA A 72 -24.86 -6.94 -13.71
C ALA A 72 -25.28 -6.92 -12.23
N HIS A 73 -26.52 -6.55 -11.94
CA HIS A 73 -27.11 -6.57 -10.60
C HIS A 73 -27.06 -7.99 -10.00
N ALA A 74 -27.57 -8.99 -10.72
CA ALA A 74 -27.55 -10.39 -10.30
C ALA A 74 -26.11 -10.91 -10.09
N THR A 75 -25.17 -10.51 -10.95
CA THR A 75 -23.76 -10.90 -10.81
C THR A 75 -23.11 -10.30 -9.57
N CYS A 76 -23.41 -9.03 -9.25
CA CYS A 76 -22.90 -8.40 -8.04
C CYS A 76 -23.47 -9.06 -6.78
N ILE A 77 -24.75 -9.45 -6.78
CA ILE A 77 -25.37 -10.20 -5.68
C ILE A 77 -24.68 -11.54 -5.48
N ARG A 78 -24.54 -12.36 -6.53
CA ARG A 78 -23.85 -13.66 -6.43
C ARG A 78 -22.43 -13.53 -5.90
N GLY A 79 -21.69 -12.52 -6.36
CA GLY A 79 -20.34 -12.26 -5.85
C GLY A 79 -20.31 -11.85 -4.37
N LEU A 80 -21.35 -11.17 -3.88
CA LEU A 80 -21.46 -10.79 -2.46
C LEU A 80 -21.96 -11.95 -1.57
N GLU A 81 -22.70 -12.89 -2.14
CA GLU A 81 -23.14 -14.12 -1.49
C GLU A 81 -22.04 -15.19 -1.44
N ASP A 82 -21.05 -15.16 -2.34
CA ASP A 82 -19.91 -16.08 -2.32
C ASP A 82 -19.02 -15.84 -1.09
N PRO A 83 -18.86 -16.85 -0.20
CA PRO A 83 -17.99 -16.76 0.98
C PRO A 83 -16.52 -16.53 0.64
N ARG A 84 -16.05 -16.95 -0.55
CA ARG A 84 -14.65 -16.83 -0.98
C ARG A 84 -14.32 -15.46 -1.58
N THR A 85 -15.30 -14.58 -1.73
CA THR A 85 -15.04 -13.25 -2.28
C THR A 85 -14.21 -12.43 -1.31
N HIS A 86 -13.01 -12.07 -1.76
CA HIS A 86 -12.05 -11.28 -0.99
C HIS A 86 -12.66 -9.94 -0.50
N PRO A 87 -12.40 -9.49 0.74
CA PRO A 87 -13.00 -8.26 1.31
C PRO A 87 -12.83 -7.00 0.45
N SER A 88 -11.67 -6.83 -0.20
CA SER A 88 -11.45 -5.70 -1.11
C SER A 88 -12.39 -5.74 -2.34
N ALA A 89 -12.63 -6.93 -2.89
CA ALA A 89 -13.57 -7.13 -3.98
C ALA A 89 -15.02 -6.94 -3.50
N ARG A 90 -15.36 -7.34 -2.27
CA ARG A 90 -16.69 -7.11 -1.68
C ARG A 90 -17.03 -5.62 -1.66
N THR A 91 -16.11 -4.77 -1.21
CA THR A 91 -16.30 -3.30 -1.19
C THR A 91 -16.55 -2.74 -2.61
N ALA A 92 -15.79 -3.21 -3.60
CA ALA A 92 -15.97 -2.81 -4.99
C ALA A 92 -17.33 -3.28 -5.56
N LEU A 93 -17.76 -4.50 -5.22
CA LEU A 93 -19.05 -5.06 -5.62
C LEU A 93 -20.23 -4.33 -4.96
N GLN A 94 -20.15 -3.97 -3.67
CA GLN A 94 -21.15 -3.17 -2.98
C GLN A 94 -21.33 -1.80 -3.65
N ARG A 95 -20.23 -1.08 -3.91
CA ARG A 95 -20.26 0.21 -4.63
C ARG A 95 -20.82 0.08 -6.04
N ARG A 96 -20.50 -1.01 -6.76
CA ARG A 96 -21.05 -1.27 -8.09
C ARG A 96 -22.55 -1.58 -8.01
N LEU A 97 -22.99 -2.36 -7.03
CA LEU A 97 -24.39 -2.69 -6.84
C LEU A 97 -25.21 -1.44 -6.55
N ALA A 98 -24.74 -0.55 -5.67
CA ALA A 98 -25.40 0.73 -5.37
C ALA A 98 -25.63 1.56 -6.66
N ARG A 99 -24.60 1.73 -7.49
CA ARG A 99 -24.71 2.44 -8.78
C ARG A 99 -25.70 1.76 -9.75
N VAL A 100 -25.68 0.42 -9.84
CA VAL A 100 -26.60 -0.32 -10.72
C VAL A 100 -28.05 -0.21 -10.24
N GLN A 101 -28.29 -0.25 -8.93
CA GLN A 101 -29.61 -0.07 -8.33
C GLN A 101 -30.18 1.34 -8.61
N GLU A 102 -29.33 2.36 -8.60
CA GLU A 102 -29.69 3.73 -8.99
C GLU A 102 -30.03 3.82 -10.49
N GLN A 103 -29.19 3.24 -11.35
CA GLN A 103 -29.41 3.22 -12.80
C GLN A 103 -30.68 2.45 -13.22
N LEU A 104 -31.04 1.40 -12.49
CA LEU A 104 -32.29 0.67 -12.68
C LEU A 104 -33.51 1.36 -12.06
N GLN A 105 -33.30 2.46 -11.32
CA GLN A 105 -34.33 3.19 -10.58
C GLN A 105 -35.17 2.26 -9.70
N LEU A 106 -34.52 1.31 -9.02
CA LEU A 106 -35.24 0.36 -8.17
C LEU A 106 -35.93 1.11 -7.01
N PRO A 107 -37.16 0.73 -6.65
CA PRO A 107 -37.84 1.32 -5.51
C PRO A 107 -37.08 0.98 -4.21
N TRP A 108 -37.20 1.86 -3.22
CA TRP A 108 -36.47 1.75 -1.95
C TRP A 108 -36.53 0.35 -1.31
N ARG A 109 -37.69 -0.33 -1.40
CA ARG A 109 -37.94 -1.67 -0.85
C ARG A 109 -37.11 -2.77 -1.50
N GLU A 110 -36.77 -2.62 -2.78
CA GLU A 110 -35.98 -3.60 -3.55
C GLU A 110 -34.47 -3.30 -3.50
N LYS A 111 -34.10 -2.12 -3.02
CA LYS A 111 -32.69 -1.75 -2.89
C LYS A 111 -32.05 -2.56 -1.77
N ARG A 112 -31.10 -3.42 -2.13
CA ARG A 112 -30.13 -3.96 -1.16
C ARG A 112 -29.34 -2.78 -0.59
N ARG A 113 -29.25 -2.76 0.74
CA ARG A 113 -28.46 -1.80 1.49
C ARG A 113 -27.44 -2.61 2.25
N PHE A 114 -26.19 -2.18 2.17
CA PHE A 114 -25.15 -2.67 3.06
C PHE A 114 -24.93 -1.55 4.06
N GLU A 115 -24.75 -1.89 5.33
CA GLU A 115 -24.03 -0.99 6.21
C GLU A 115 -22.66 -0.80 5.56
N GLU A 116 -22.46 0.38 5.00
CA GLU A 116 -21.18 0.72 4.42
C GLU A 116 -20.19 0.62 5.58
N VAL A 117 -19.18 -0.23 5.48
CA VAL A 117 -18.03 -0.13 6.40
C VAL A 117 -17.46 1.26 6.12
N VAL A 118 -17.88 2.24 6.92
CA VAL A 118 -17.49 3.63 6.75
C VAL A 118 -16.04 3.70 7.20
N LEU A 119 -15.13 3.54 6.24
CA LEU A 119 -13.73 3.86 6.46
C LEU A 119 -13.65 5.33 6.87
N ARG A 120 -12.78 5.63 7.84
CA ARG A 120 -12.49 7.01 8.24
C ARG A 120 -12.11 7.81 7.00
N THR A 121 -12.63 9.03 6.90
CA THR A 121 -12.25 9.93 5.80
C THR A 121 -10.77 10.25 5.96
N PRO A 122 -9.93 10.02 4.94
CA PRO A 122 -8.51 10.32 5.04
C PRO A 122 -8.31 11.84 5.17
N HIS A 123 -7.24 12.23 5.86
CA HIS A 123 -6.76 13.61 5.78
C HIS A 123 -6.11 13.80 4.40
N GLU A 124 -6.58 14.79 3.65
CA GLU A 124 -6.06 15.09 2.33
C GLU A 124 -5.02 16.21 2.45
N HIS A 125 -3.79 15.93 2.03
CA HIS A 125 -2.73 16.94 1.89
C HIS A 125 -2.48 17.21 0.41
N VAL A 126 -2.40 18.49 0.03
CA VAL A 126 -2.27 18.91 -1.38
C VAL A 126 -0.96 19.66 -1.55
N MET A 127 -0.12 19.14 -2.44
CA MET A 127 1.17 19.74 -2.81
C MET A 127 1.13 20.18 -4.28
N PHE A 128 1.84 21.26 -4.60
CA PHE A 128 1.93 21.80 -5.96
C PHE A 128 3.35 21.70 -6.47
N ALA A 129 3.53 21.06 -7.63
CA ALA A 129 4.84 20.86 -8.25
C ALA A 129 4.83 21.26 -9.73
N THR A 130 5.97 21.70 -10.24
CA THR A 130 6.15 21.98 -11.68
C THR A 130 6.50 20.68 -12.40
N LEU A 131 5.66 20.27 -13.35
CA LEU A 131 5.81 19.02 -14.10
C LEU A 131 6.84 19.18 -15.23
N VAL A 132 7.73 18.19 -15.35
CA VAL A 132 8.62 18.02 -16.51
C VAL A 132 7.92 17.14 -17.55
N ILE A 133 7.70 17.66 -18.76
CA ILE A 133 7.05 16.91 -19.85
C ILE A 133 8.09 16.67 -20.95
N GLU A 134 8.97 15.68 -20.76
CA GLU A 134 10.03 15.37 -21.72
C GLU A 134 9.59 14.35 -22.80
N SER A 135 8.62 13.46 -22.52
CA SER A 135 8.04 12.58 -23.56
C SER A 135 6.75 11.86 -23.14
N VAL A 136 5.89 11.57 -24.12
CA VAL A 136 4.62 10.84 -23.93
C VAL A 136 4.92 9.37 -23.61
N GLY A 137 4.65 8.94 -22.38
CA GLY A 137 4.75 7.55 -21.94
C GLY A 137 5.75 7.28 -20.82
N LEU A 138 6.54 8.27 -20.41
CA LEU A 138 7.38 8.18 -19.21
C LEU A 138 6.59 8.52 -17.93
N LYS A 139 7.10 8.05 -16.79
CA LYS A 139 6.56 8.44 -15.47
C LYS A 139 6.70 9.95 -15.30
N PRO A 140 5.69 10.65 -14.76
CA PRO A 140 5.76 12.09 -14.55
C PRO A 140 6.89 12.42 -13.57
N GLN A 141 7.73 13.38 -13.96
CA GLN A 141 8.77 13.94 -13.09
C GLN A 141 8.43 15.38 -12.72
N CYS A 142 8.89 15.80 -11.56
CA CYS A 142 8.65 17.11 -10.96
C CYS A 142 9.99 17.79 -10.72
N TRP A 143 10.03 19.11 -10.94
CA TRP A 143 11.16 19.90 -10.48
C TRP A 143 11.07 20.11 -8.97
N TRP A 144 12.15 19.76 -8.26
CA TRP A 144 12.35 20.12 -6.87
C TRP A 144 13.17 21.42 -6.80
N PRO A 145 12.64 22.51 -6.23
CA PRO A 145 13.41 23.72 -6.00
C PRO A 145 14.38 23.46 -4.83
N ASP A 146 15.68 23.63 -5.06
CA ASP A 146 16.66 23.38 -4.02
C ASP A 146 16.53 24.43 -2.91
N LEU A 147 16.29 24.00 -1.67
CA LEU A 147 16.13 24.87 -0.49
C LEU A 147 17.48 25.31 0.10
N ALA A 148 18.52 25.46 -0.73
CA ALA A 148 19.79 26.04 -0.31
C ALA A 148 19.74 27.58 -0.08
N ALA A 149 18.55 28.14 0.12
CA ALA A 149 18.32 29.58 0.29
C ALA A 149 17.80 30.00 1.68
N HIS A 150 17.61 29.06 2.63
CA HIS A 150 17.33 29.42 4.03
C HIS A 150 18.29 28.69 4.97
N GLY A 151 19.17 29.48 5.58
CA GLY A 151 20.39 29.05 6.22
C GLY A 151 20.21 28.20 7.48
N GLY A 152 21.12 27.24 7.62
CA GLY A 152 21.53 26.63 8.87
C GLY A 152 23.04 26.49 8.80
N GLU A 153 23.74 27.40 9.47
CA GLU A 153 25.16 27.29 9.76
C GLU A 153 25.41 26.01 10.55
N ASP A 154 26.30 25.14 10.08
CA ASP A 154 27.43 24.63 10.86
C ASP A 154 28.21 23.54 10.10
N GLY A 155 29.52 23.74 9.95
CA GLY A 155 30.47 22.63 10.05
C GLY A 155 31.17 22.08 8.81
N GLY A 156 31.77 22.95 7.98
CA GLY A 156 33.12 22.80 7.40
C GLY A 156 33.55 21.54 6.61
N ARG A 157 34.00 21.77 5.36
CA ARG A 157 35.38 21.49 4.92
C ARG A 157 35.69 22.06 3.53
N ASP A 158 36.76 22.87 3.53
CA ASP A 158 37.73 23.20 2.48
C ASP A 158 37.29 23.81 1.14
N ALA A 159 37.58 25.11 1.07
CA ALA A 159 37.49 25.98 -0.09
C ALA A 159 38.62 25.73 -1.10
N GLY A 160 38.25 25.37 -2.33
CA GLY A 160 39.05 25.57 -3.53
C GLY A 160 38.52 26.79 -4.29
N HIS A 161 39.38 27.80 -4.47
CA HIS A 161 39.15 28.99 -5.28
C HIS A 161 38.94 28.63 -6.76
N GLY A 162 37.95 29.24 -7.43
CA GLY A 162 37.81 29.17 -8.88
C GLY A 162 36.52 29.80 -9.41
N ASP A 163 36.65 31.05 -9.84
CA ASP A 163 35.84 31.83 -10.79
C ASP A 163 34.33 31.99 -10.62
N GLU A 164 33.94 33.25 -10.73
CA GLU A 164 32.59 33.76 -10.88
C GLU A 164 31.96 33.23 -12.18
N ASP A 165 31.28 32.10 -12.09
CA ASP A 165 30.17 31.78 -12.98
C ASP A 165 28.93 31.68 -12.09
N GLN A 166 27.91 32.48 -12.38
CA GLN A 166 26.60 32.36 -11.74
C GLN A 166 25.97 31.06 -12.23
N GLY A 167 26.47 29.95 -11.70
CA GLY A 167 26.03 28.61 -12.03
C GLY A 167 24.57 28.49 -11.64
N GLU A 168 23.72 28.39 -12.66
CA GLU A 168 22.35 27.94 -12.53
C GLU A 168 22.38 26.58 -11.84
N VAL A 169 22.15 26.57 -10.53
CA VAL A 169 22.19 25.36 -9.71
C VAL A 169 21.14 24.39 -10.29
N PRO A 170 21.53 23.18 -10.71
CA PRO A 170 20.63 22.33 -11.48
C PRO A 170 19.46 21.91 -10.59
N ALA A 171 18.27 22.45 -10.88
CA ALA A 171 17.04 22.00 -10.25
C ALA A 171 16.96 20.46 -10.37
N LEU A 172 16.66 19.76 -9.28
CA LEU A 172 16.66 18.30 -9.33
C LEU A 172 15.33 17.80 -9.89
N GLN A 173 15.38 16.99 -10.94
CA GLN A 173 14.20 16.28 -11.43
C GLN A 173 13.95 15.03 -10.59
N VAL A 174 12.77 14.94 -9.98
CA VAL A 174 12.39 13.85 -9.08
C VAL A 174 11.04 13.24 -9.45
N GLY A 175 10.79 11.99 -9.04
CA GLY A 175 9.46 11.40 -9.15
C GLY A 175 8.44 12.09 -8.24
N VAL A 176 7.15 11.83 -8.44
CA VAL A 176 6.09 12.42 -7.60
C VAL A 176 6.17 11.95 -6.15
N GLU A 177 6.58 10.71 -5.92
CA GLU A 177 6.72 10.13 -4.58
C GLU A 177 7.91 10.76 -3.84
N GLU A 178 9.05 10.90 -4.52
CA GLU A 178 10.25 11.56 -4.00
C GLU A 178 10.00 13.05 -3.72
N TYR A 179 9.23 13.73 -4.59
CA TYR A 179 8.80 15.11 -4.36
C TYR A 179 7.99 15.23 -3.06
N ALA A 180 7.02 14.32 -2.85
CA ALA A 180 6.21 14.33 -1.64
C ALA A 180 7.05 14.06 -0.40
N LEU A 181 7.96 13.08 -0.45
CA LEU A 181 8.87 12.76 0.65
C LEU A 181 9.71 13.98 1.05
N ARG A 182 10.36 14.64 0.09
CA ARG A 182 11.16 15.84 0.34
C ARG A 182 10.35 16.97 0.95
N SER A 183 9.10 17.14 0.51
CA SER A 183 8.19 18.14 1.08
C SER A 183 7.88 17.85 2.56
N TYR A 184 7.60 16.60 2.92
CA TYR A 184 7.40 16.21 4.31
C TYR A 184 8.66 16.43 5.16
N LEU A 185 9.84 16.04 4.67
CA LEU A 185 11.11 16.25 5.37
C LEU A 185 11.42 17.74 5.56
N ALA A 186 11.18 18.57 4.54
CA ALA A 186 11.52 19.99 4.55
C ALA A 186 10.56 20.85 5.39
N HIS A 187 9.27 20.50 5.44
CA HIS A 187 8.23 21.39 5.95
C HIS A 187 7.47 20.86 7.16
N GLU A 188 7.52 19.56 7.43
CA GLU A 188 6.69 18.93 8.47
C GLU A 188 7.50 18.24 9.58
N GLY A 189 8.83 18.44 9.60
CA GLY A 189 9.69 18.03 10.73
C GLY A 189 9.91 16.52 10.84
N PHE A 190 9.72 15.78 9.75
CA PHE A 190 10.00 14.35 9.69
C PHE A 190 11.52 14.10 9.66
N ALA A 191 11.99 13.13 10.46
CA ALA A 191 13.42 12.84 10.64
C ALA A 191 14.03 11.95 9.53
N GLY A 192 13.20 11.36 8.66
CA GLY A 192 13.58 10.44 7.60
C GLY A 192 12.34 9.83 6.94
N GLY A 193 12.53 9.13 5.81
CA GLY A 193 11.46 8.36 5.15
C GLY A 193 11.94 7.72 3.85
N SER A 194 11.28 6.62 3.44
CA SER A 194 11.63 5.92 2.21
C SER A 194 10.38 5.58 1.39
N CYS A 195 10.44 5.83 0.08
CA CYS A 195 9.37 5.45 -0.85
C CYS A 195 9.43 3.94 -1.10
N SER A 196 8.90 3.15 -0.18
CA SER A 196 8.99 1.69 -0.25
C SER A 196 7.69 1.00 -0.68
N GLU A 197 6.60 1.72 -0.94
CA GLU A 197 5.27 1.13 -1.21
C GLU A 197 4.98 -0.03 -0.22
N ASN A 198 4.47 -1.16 -0.72
CA ASN A 198 4.26 -2.38 0.07
C ASN A 198 5.55 -3.11 0.50
N SER A 199 6.72 -2.71 0.01
CA SER A 199 7.92 -3.53 0.18
C SER A 199 8.53 -3.47 1.58
N ILE A 200 8.31 -2.40 2.33
CA ILE A 200 8.69 -2.37 3.75
C ILE A 200 7.90 -3.41 4.53
N PHE A 201 6.58 -3.49 4.31
CA PHE A 201 5.73 -4.47 4.98
C PHE A 201 6.03 -5.91 4.56
N CYS A 202 6.31 -6.14 3.27
CA CYS A 202 6.76 -7.45 2.83
C CYS A 202 8.11 -7.83 3.46
N THR A 203 8.99 -6.85 3.68
CA THR A 203 10.28 -7.07 4.33
C THR A 203 10.11 -7.37 5.81
N LEU A 204 9.29 -6.58 6.52
CA LEU A 204 8.92 -6.85 7.92
C LEU A 204 8.32 -8.23 8.09
N PHE A 205 7.38 -8.61 7.21
CA PHE A 205 6.80 -9.95 7.21
C PHE A 205 7.86 -11.04 7.01
N GLY A 206 8.74 -10.89 6.01
CA GLY A 206 9.81 -11.84 5.74
C GLY A 206 10.77 -12.02 6.91
N LEU A 207 11.12 -10.92 7.60
CA LEU A 207 12.00 -10.96 8.78
C LEU A 207 11.30 -11.58 10.00
N LEU A 208 10.03 -11.24 10.25
CA LEU A 208 9.28 -11.72 11.41
C LEU A 208 8.91 -13.21 11.30
N PHE A 209 8.54 -13.65 10.09
CA PHE A 209 8.04 -15.00 9.81
C PHE A 209 9.06 -15.88 9.07
N PHE A 210 10.36 -15.54 9.14
CA PHE A 210 11.41 -16.30 8.45
C PHE A 210 11.36 -17.80 8.78
N ASP A 211 11.25 -18.14 10.07
CA ASP A 211 11.24 -19.54 10.51
C ASP A 211 9.99 -20.28 10.02
N GLU A 212 8.85 -19.60 9.91
CA GLU A 212 7.60 -20.16 9.39
C GLU A 212 7.64 -20.33 7.86
N LEU A 213 8.23 -19.37 7.14
CA LEU A 213 8.41 -19.43 5.69
C LEU A 213 9.23 -20.66 5.29
N PHE A 214 10.30 -20.94 6.04
CA PHE A 214 11.24 -22.05 5.79
C PHE A 214 11.06 -23.22 6.76
N ALA A 215 9.87 -23.37 7.36
CA ALA A 215 9.60 -24.41 8.34
C ALA A 215 9.81 -25.83 7.76
N PRO A 216 10.74 -26.64 8.32
CA PRO A 216 11.05 -27.98 7.79
C PRO A 216 9.93 -29.00 8.05
N SER A 217 8.97 -28.67 8.92
CA SER A 217 7.85 -29.54 9.26
C SER A 217 6.83 -29.71 8.14
N VAL A 218 6.87 -28.87 7.11
CA VAL A 218 5.92 -28.91 5.99
C VAL A 218 6.61 -29.55 4.78
N LEU A 219 6.10 -30.70 4.36
CA LEU A 219 6.66 -31.45 3.23
C LEU A 219 6.11 -30.94 1.89
N GLY A 220 6.93 -31.05 0.83
CA GLY A 220 6.52 -30.75 -0.55
C GLY A 220 6.35 -29.27 -0.89
N VAL A 221 6.73 -28.36 0.00
CA VAL A 221 6.67 -26.91 -0.24
C VAL A 221 7.95 -26.34 -0.86
N PHE A 222 9.05 -27.10 -0.77
CA PHE A 222 10.31 -26.85 -1.46
C PHE A 222 10.71 -28.11 -2.23
N GLU A 223 10.77 -27.99 -3.55
CA GLU A 223 11.18 -29.04 -4.49
C GLU A 223 12.61 -28.83 -4.99
N THR A 224 13.10 -27.59 -4.98
CA THR A 224 14.42 -27.22 -5.51
C THR A 224 15.16 -26.29 -4.55
N PRO A 225 16.52 -26.30 -4.55
CA PRO A 225 17.32 -25.44 -3.68
C PRO A 225 17.32 -23.95 -4.11
N TYR A 226 16.66 -23.59 -5.22
CA TYR A 226 16.65 -22.23 -5.78
C TYR A 226 15.37 -21.45 -5.51
N GLN A 227 14.49 -21.98 -4.64
CA GLN A 227 13.22 -21.33 -4.33
C GLN A 227 13.40 -20.19 -3.34
N LEU A 228 12.73 -19.07 -3.65
CA LEU A 228 12.73 -17.86 -2.82
C LEU A 228 11.56 -17.82 -1.83
N GLU A 229 10.53 -18.65 -2.08
CA GLU A 229 9.32 -18.78 -1.26
C GLU A 229 8.81 -20.22 -1.30
N SER A 230 8.05 -20.58 -0.26
CA SER A 230 7.34 -21.85 -0.21
C SER A 230 6.22 -21.86 -1.27
N LEU A 231 6.03 -22.99 -1.95
CA LEU A 231 5.02 -23.10 -3.03
C LEU A 231 3.59 -22.80 -2.55
N ASP A 232 3.33 -22.97 -1.26
CA ASP A 232 2.04 -22.76 -0.65
C ASP A 232 1.80 -21.33 -0.15
N LEU A 233 2.81 -20.43 -0.17
CA LEU A 233 2.70 -19.07 0.37
C LEU A 233 1.53 -18.26 -0.23
N GLY A 234 1.20 -18.51 -1.51
CA GLY A 234 0.07 -17.87 -2.19
C GLY A 234 -1.30 -18.51 -1.92
N SER A 235 -1.37 -19.53 -1.06
CA SER A 235 -2.55 -20.38 -0.84
C SER A 235 -3.02 -20.35 0.62
N GLU A 236 -4.27 -20.73 0.86
CA GLU A 236 -4.80 -20.95 2.21
C GLU A 236 -4.03 -22.05 2.97
N CYS A 237 -3.37 -22.95 2.24
CA CYS A 237 -2.59 -24.05 2.83
C CYS A 237 -1.39 -23.57 3.65
N PHE A 238 -0.80 -22.40 3.32
CA PHE A 238 0.34 -21.87 4.06
C PHE A 238 0.03 -21.71 5.54
N TYR A 239 -1.08 -21.02 5.83
CA TYR A 239 -1.52 -20.81 7.21
C TYR A 239 -1.99 -22.10 7.86
N ARG A 240 -2.79 -22.91 7.16
CA ARG A 240 -3.36 -24.15 7.74
C ARG A 240 -2.27 -25.16 8.14
N SER A 241 -1.24 -25.32 7.32
CA SER A 241 -0.14 -26.24 7.60
C SER A 241 0.79 -25.76 8.72
N ARG A 242 0.77 -24.46 9.04
CA ARG A 242 1.67 -23.82 10.02
C ARG A 242 0.93 -23.12 11.16
N GLN A 243 -0.35 -23.41 11.35
CA GLN A 243 -1.23 -22.63 12.21
C GLN A 243 -0.65 -22.48 13.63
N ALA A 244 -0.24 -23.59 14.26
CA ALA A 244 0.31 -23.55 15.61
C ALA A 244 1.66 -22.80 15.71
N GLN A 245 2.45 -22.72 14.63
CA GLN A 245 3.70 -21.95 14.61
C GLN A 245 3.42 -20.46 14.44
N ILE A 246 2.55 -20.13 13.48
CA ILE A 246 2.14 -18.75 13.18
C ILE A 246 1.45 -18.11 14.38
N GLU A 247 0.51 -18.81 15.05
CA GLU A 247 -0.18 -18.27 16.23
C GLU A 247 0.79 -18.03 17.39
N ARG A 248 1.79 -18.89 17.59
CA ARG A 248 2.84 -18.66 18.59
C ARG A 248 3.71 -17.45 18.23
N LYS A 249 4.08 -17.30 16.96
CA LYS A 249 4.83 -16.14 16.49
C LYS A 249 4.05 -14.84 16.69
N LEU A 250 2.75 -14.84 16.40
CA LEU A 250 1.88 -13.70 16.63
C LEU A 250 1.84 -13.33 18.12
N ALA A 251 1.72 -14.30 19.02
CA ALA A 251 1.77 -14.05 20.47
C ALA A 251 3.11 -13.43 20.93
N GLN A 252 4.24 -13.86 20.34
CA GLN A 252 5.55 -13.26 20.60
C GLN A 252 5.65 -11.82 20.08
N ILE A 253 5.04 -11.54 18.94
CA ILE A 253 4.99 -10.17 18.41
C ILE A 253 4.14 -9.29 19.33
N GLU A 254 3.00 -9.79 19.80
CA GLU A 254 2.12 -9.09 20.73
C GLU A 254 2.80 -8.80 22.08
N SER A 255 3.64 -9.71 22.60
CA SER A 255 4.44 -9.48 23.81
C SER A 255 5.54 -8.43 23.65
N GLY A 256 5.81 -7.97 22.42
CA GLY A 256 6.82 -6.96 22.13
C GLY A 256 8.17 -7.51 21.67
N ASP A 257 8.29 -8.83 21.45
CA ASP A 257 9.56 -9.46 21.09
C ASP A 257 9.95 -9.28 19.61
N PHE A 258 9.14 -8.56 18.83
CA PHE A 258 9.27 -8.41 17.38
C PHE A 258 10.62 -7.84 16.92
N ILE A 259 11.19 -6.87 17.65
CA ILE A 259 12.51 -6.31 17.32
C ILE A 259 13.60 -7.37 17.43
N SER A 260 13.60 -8.15 18.52
CA SER A 260 14.60 -9.21 18.72
C SER A 260 14.52 -10.30 17.66
N ILE A 261 13.30 -10.65 17.23
CA ILE A 261 13.06 -11.63 16.17
C ILE A 261 13.61 -11.11 14.85
N MET A 262 13.27 -9.87 14.49
CA MET A 262 13.75 -9.22 13.27
C MET A 262 15.27 -9.10 13.26
N GLU A 263 15.88 -8.64 14.36
CA GLU A 263 17.32 -8.38 14.46
C GLU A 263 18.13 -9.67 14.30
N ARG A 264 17.66 -10.77 14.87
CA ARG A 264 18.29 -12.08 14.72
C ARG A 264 18.37 -12.49 13.25
N VAL A 265 17.27 -12.37 12.51
CA VAL A 265 17.20 -12.77 11.10
C VAL A 265 18.01 -11.80 10.24
N ASP A 266 17.90 -10.50 10.51
CA ASP A 266 18.63 -9.47 9.80
C ASP A 266 20.15 -9.69 9.91
N ARG A 267 20.65 -9.91 11.14
CA ARG A 267 22.07 -10.17 11.40
C ARG A 267 22.58 -11.44 10.73
N ALA A 268 21.75 -12.47 10.65
CA ALA A 268 22.14 -13.76 10.06
C ALA A 268 22.18 -13.72 8.52
N GLU A 269 21.23 -13.02 7.90
CA GLU A 269 20.98 -13.16 6.45
C GLU A 269 21.39 -11.94 5.62
N ARG A 270 21.65 -10.78 6.25
CA ARG A 270 21.92 -9.52 5.53
C ARG A 270 23.28 -9.50 4.81
N GLU A 271 24.30 -10.14 5.37
CA GLU A 271 25.64 -10.18 4.76
C GLU A 271 25.61 -10.92 3.41
N GLU A 272 24.99 -12.09 3.39
CA GLU A 272 24.81 -12.92 2.19
C GLU A 272 23.70 -12.41 1.27
N LYS A 273 22.88 -11.46 1.73
CA LYS A 273 21.72 -10.92 1.01
C LYS A 273 20.82 -12.04 0.50
N THR A 274 20.53 -13.01 1.36
CA THR A 274 19.76 -14.21 1.03
C THR A 274 18.49 -13.86 0.28
N LEU A 275 18.30 -14.46 -0.89
CA LEU A 275 17.16 -14.14 -1.74
C LEU A 275 15.89 -14.76 -1.14
N ILE A 276 15.06 -13.91 -0.53
CA ILE A 276 13.81 -14.31 0.11
C ILE A 276 12.69 -13.47 -0.47
N SER A 277 11.58 -14.11 -0.84
CA SER A 277 10.43 -13.40 -1.38
C SER A 277 9.89 -12.39 -0.36
N GLY A 278 9.73 -11.15 -0.81
CA GLY A 278 9.23 -10.06 0.02
C GLY A 278 10.29 -9.25 0.76
N ILE A 279 11.50 -9.78 0.97
CA ILE A 279 12.59 -9.06 1.64
C ILE A 279 13.37 -8.19 0.63
N LYS A 280 13.52 -6.91 0.98
CA LYS A 280 14.41 -5.98 0.28
C LYS A 280 15.57 -5.54 1.18
N TRP A 281 16.75 -6.12 0.94
CA TRP A 281 17.99 -5.78 1.66
C TRP A 281 18.51 -4.35 1.45
N GLY A 282 17.94 -3.61 0.49
CA GLY A 282 18.25 -2.19 0.31
C GLY A 282 17.65 -1.28 1.38
N LEU A 283 16.72 -1.78 2.21
CA LEU A 283 16.17 -1.05 3.35
C LEU A 283 17.15 -1.13 4.53
N THR A 284 17.36 0.02 5.20
CA THR A 284 18.23 0.09 6.37
C THR A 284 17.54 -0.54 7.59
N TRP A 285 18.35 -1.02 8.54
CA TRP A 285 17.82 -1.55 9.79
C TRP A 285 17.07 -0.48 10.59
N ASP A 286 17.60 0.74 10.62
CA ASP A 286 16.99 1.85 11.38
C ASP A 286 15.60 2.18 10.86
N ASP A 287 15.41 2.23 9.53
CA ASP A 287 14.09 2.43 8.92
C ASP A 287 13.12 1.29 9.29
N LEU A 288 13.58 0.04 9.18
CA LEU A 288 12.77 -1.14 9.49
C LEU A 288 12.36 -1.16 10.97
N ALA A 289 13.28 -0.86 11.88
CA ALA A 289 13.04 -0.83 13.31
C ALA A 289 12.13 0.33 13.71
N LEU A 290 12.31 1.50 13.11
CA LEU A 290 11.45 2.67 13.33
C LEU A 290 10.01 2.37 12.91
N VAL A 291 9.81 1.88 11.70
CA VAL A 291 8.47 1.56 11.17
C VAL A 291 7.83 0.43 11.96
N ALA A 292 8.57 -0.62 12.32
CA ALA A 292 8.02 -1.70 13.14
C ALA A 292 7.54 -1.20 14.51
N LYS A 293 8.30 -0.33 15.18
CA LYS A 293 7.91 0.27 16.46
C LYS A 293 6.70 1.17 16.33
N ASP A 294 6.69 2.05 15.32
CA ASP A 294 5.56 2.94 15.08
C ASP A 294 4.27 2.15 14.86
N TYR A 295 4.33 1.09 14.04
CA TYR A 295 3.20 0.20 13.81
C TYR A 295 2.71 -0.52 15.05
N TYR A 296 3.63 -1.03 15.87
CA TYR A 296 3.29 -1.71 17.10
C TYR A 296 2.51 -0.79 18.06
N HIS A 297 2.82 0.51 18.07
CA HIS A 297 2.17 1.48 18.94
C HIS A 297 0.93 2.16 18.32
N ASN A 298 0.90 2.38 17.01
CA ASN A 298 -0.06 3.29 16.35
C ASN A 298 -1.02 2.63 15.35
N ALA A 299 -0.90 1.32 15.10
CA ALA A 299 -1.78 0.44 14.30
C ALA A 299 -2.95 1.12 13.52
N ALA A 300 -2.63 1.84 12.44
CA ALA A 300 -3.61 2.54 11.62
C ALA A 300 -3.47 2.23 10.12
N GLY A 301 -3.61 0.95 9.72
CA GLY A 301 -3.63 0.53 8.31
C GLY A 301 -2.29 0.73 7.58
N MET A 302 -2.21 0.40 6.28
CA MET A 302 -0.98 0.53 5.48
C MET A 302 -0.97 1.88 4.72
N PRO A 303 0.03 2.76 4.91
CA PRO A 303 0.24 3.97 4.13
C PRO A 303 1.05 3.66 2.87
N ASP A 304 0.98 4.59 1.91
CA ASP A 304 1.78 4.55 0.69
C ASP A 304 3.25 5.01 0.92
N LEU A 305 3.50 5.74 2.02
CA LEU A 305 4.82 6.25 2.44
C LEU A 305 5.04 5.90 3.92
N CYS A 306 6.27 5.53 4.27
CA CYS A 306 6.71 5.28 5.64
C CYS A 306 8.04 6.00 5.90
#